data_AF-A0A7R8ZWY9-F1
#
_entry.id   AF-A0A7R8ZWY9-F1
#
_cell.length_a   1.000
_cell.length_b   1.000
_cell.length_c   1.000
_cell.angle_alpha   90.00
_cell.angle_beta   90.00
_cell.angle_gamma   90.00
#
_symmetry.space_group_name_H-M   'P 1'
#
loop_
_entity.id
_entity.type
_entity.pdbx_description
1 polymer ?
#
loop_
_entity_poly.entity_id
_entity_poly.type
_entity_poly.pdbx_seq_one_letter_code
_entity_poly.pdbx_strand_id
1 'polypeptide(L)'
;MKGIVYKSTGSWYTVKAESGTFYECRIKGKFRLQGIKSTNPIAVGDEVDFELDTTSDVENGLIHAIRDRKNYIVRKSVNLSKQTHIIASNIDIVFLLVTINNPPTTTSFIDRFLVTAEAYGIEAVLIFNKIDTFTEDTSDEQLYLQYVYSQIGYKCLRVSALENKGIDELKALMTNKTSMFSGHSGVGKSTLVNALEPGLNLKTKKISDSHSQGQHTTTFAEMFDLSFGNAKIIDTPGIRGFGVVDMDKQEIGDYFPEFFALKEQCKFNNCLHKDEPKCAVKDALEKDEIAWSRYKSYTQILEGDDEHYRNDIYGEDRAENNEVVAQIQKGLLVLVGIEDTDSIEDINWLTSKIVNLRIFEDENHIMNLSLKDINGEMIIVSQFTLHAATKKGNRPSYIKAAKPDVAIPLYETFVRQMELELGKKVQTGQFGADMKVSLVNDGPVTIIIDSKNKE
;
A
#
# COMPACT_ATOMS: atom_id res chain seq x y z
N MET A 1 -14.48 11.11 -38.12
CA MET A 1 -15.26 10.12 -37.36
C MET A 1 -14.94 10.26 -35.89
N LYS A 2 -15.87 9.92 -35.00
CA LYS A 2 -15.65 9.90 -33.55
C LYS A 2 -15.43 8.47 -33.09
N GLY A 3 -14.57 8.30 -32.08
CA GLY A 3 -14.36 7.00 -31.45
C GLY A 3 -13.67 7.09 -30.10
N ILE A 4 -13.61 5.96 -29.43
CA ILE A 4 -12.96 5.79 -28.12
C ILE A 4 -11.72 4.94 -28.31
N VAL A 5 -10.62 5.33 -27.68
CA VAL A 5 -9.37 4.57 -27.70
C VAL A 5 -9.48 3.36 -26.77
N TYR A 6 -9.44 2.16 -27.34
CA TYR A 6 -9.52 0.89 -26.59
C TYR A 6 -8.15 0.32 -26.25
N LYS A 7 -7.13 0.59 -27.05
CA LYS A 7 -5.78 0.07 -26.82
C LYS A 7 -4.74 1.07 -27.31
N SER A 8 -3.62 1.17 -26.58
CA SER A 8 -2.50 2.03 -26.96
C SER A 8 -1.20 1.21 -26.97
N THR A 9 -0.64 0.97 -28.16
CA THR A 9 0.62 0.23 -28.37
C THR A 9 1.69 1.13 -28.98
N GLY A 10 2.16 2.09 -28.19
CA GLY A 10 3.22 3.01 -28.59
C GLY A 10 2.75 4.04 -29.62
N SER A 11 2.92 3.75 -30.91
CA SER A 11 2.55 4.66 -32.02
C SER A 11 1.21 4.32 -32.69
N TRP A 12 0.60 3.21 -32.29
CA TRP A 12 -0.68 2.72 -32.81
C TRP A 12 -1.73 2.69 -31.72
N TYR A 13 -2.97 2.96 -32.12
CA TYR A 13 -4.12 3.04 -31.24
C TYR A 13 -5.29 2.31 -31.87
N THR A 14 -5.85 1.34 -31.16
CA THR A 14 -7.09 0.68 -31.58
C THR A 14 -8.25 1.56 -31.13
N VAL A 15 -8.99 2.13 -32.08
CA VAL A 15 -10.11 3.04 -31.82
C VAL A 15 -11.42 2.39 -32.22
N LYS A 16 -12.39 2.37 -31.31
CA LYS A 16 -13.76 1.92 -31.60
C LYS A 16 -14.59 3.11 -32.03
N ALA A 17 -15.06 3.11 -33.27
CA ALA A 17 -15.96 4.13 -33.79
C ALA A 17 -17.35 4.04 -33.13
N GLU A 18 -18.15 5.10 -33.23
CA GLU A 18 -19.56 5.09 -32.81
C GLU A 18 -20.39 4.00 -33.52
N SER A 19 -19.99 3.55 -34.71
CA SER A 19 -20.60 2.41 -35.43
C SER A 19 -20.33 1.06 -34.78
N GLY A 20 -19.41 0.98 -33.81
CA GLY A 20 -18.93 -0.26 -33.21
C GLY A 20 -17.74 -0.89 -33.93
N THR A 21 -17.34 -0.37 -35.09
CA THR A 21 -16.20 -0.85 -35.88
C THR A 21 -14.88 -0.42 -35.24
N PHE A 22 -13.90 -1.32 -35.19
CA PHE A 22 -12.55 -1.02 -34.72
C PHE A 22 -11.64 -0.63 -35.88
N TYR A 23 -10.85 0.42 -35.67
CA TYR A 23 -9.85 0.91 -36.62
C TYR A 23 -8.49 1.05 -35.94
N GLU A 24 -7.44 0.62 -36.64
CA GLU A 24 -6.06 0.88 -36.22
C GLU A 24 -5.65 2.29 -36.65
N CYS A 25 -5.34 3.13 -35.67
CA CYS A 25 -5.14 4.55 -35.86
C CYS A 25 -3.74 5.00 -35.47
N ARG A 26 -3.28 6.11 -36.09
CA ARG A 26 -2.03 6.82 -35.75
C ARG A 26 -2.27 8.30 -35.50
N ILE A 27 -1.38 8.95 -34.77
CA ILE A 27 -1.44 10.39 -34.52
C ILE A 27 -0.84 11.18 -35.69
N LYS A 28 -1.51 12.27 -36.09
CA LYS A 28 -0.98 13.25 -37.05
C LYS A 28 0.23 13.99 -36.46
N GLY A 29 1.39 13.97 -37.14
CA GLY A 29 2.70 14.38 -36.60
C GLY A 29 2.81 15.78 -35.97
N LYS A 30 1.90 16.73 -36.24
CA LYS A 30 1.87 18.05 -35.59
C LYS A 30 1.44 18.01 -34.11
N PHE A 31 0.77 16.95 -33.66
CA PHE A 31 0.34 16.78 -32.25
C PHE A 31 1.51 16.62 -31.26
N ARG A 32 2.70 16.19 -31.74
CA ARG A 32 3.89 16.02 -30.88
C ARG A 32 4.55 17.34 -30.45
N LEU A 33 4.23 18.46 -31.09
CA LEU A 33 4.94 19.75 -30.90
C LEU A 33 4.24 20.71 -29.92
N GLN A 34 3.03 20.42 -29.45
CA GLN A 34 2.23 21.33 -28.61
C GLN A 34 2.57 21.29 -27.10
N GLY A 35 3.85 21.21 -26.74
CA GLY A 35 4.30 21.47 -25.36
C GLY A 35 3.86 20.44 -24.28
N ILE A 36 3.23 19.34 -24.66
CA ILE A 36 2.90 18.24 -23.75
C ILE A 36 4.22 17.52 -23.41
N LYS A 37 4.67 17.59 -22.15
CA LYS A 37 5.86 16.86 -21.64
C LYS A 37 5.68 15.33 -21.56
N SER A 38 4.69 14.75 -22.26
CA SER A 38 4.43 13.31 -22.30
C SER A 38 4.83 12.73 -23.65
N THR A 39 5.51 11.58 -23.64
CA THR A 39 5.95 10.88 -24.86
C THR A 39 4.81 10.22 -25.63
N ASN A 40 3.65 10.02 -24.99
CA ASN A 40 2.41 9.54 -25.59
C ASN A 40 1.23 10.38 -25.06
N PRO A 41 0.59 11.23 -25.88
CA PRO A 41 -0.49 12.09 -25.43
C PRO A 41 -1.84 11.37 -25.34
N ILE A 42 -2.01 10.24 -26.03
CA ILE A 42 -3.26 9.49 -26.09
C ILE A 42 -3.23 8.32 -25.09
N ALA A 43 -4.30 8.21 -24.32
CA ALA A 43 -4.53 7.17 -23.33
C ALA A 43 -5.78 6.34 -23.67
N VAL A 44 -5.88 5.16 -23.06
CA VAL A 44 -7.09 4.33 -23.17
C VAL A 44 -8.27 5.05 -22.51
N GLY A 45 -9.42 5.07 -23.17
CA GLY A 45 -10.59 5.84 -22.76
C GLY A 45 -10.67 7.25 -23.33
N ASP A 46 -9.64 7.73 -24.04
CA ASP A 46 -9.74 9.01 -24.73
C ASP A 46 -10.79 8.96 -25.83
N GLU A 47 -11.63 9.98 -25.88
CA GLU A 47 -12.48 10.23 -27.04
C GLU A 47 -11.69 11.03 -28.09
N VAL A 48 -11.67 10.53 -29.31
CA VAL A 48 -10.84 11.09 -30.40
C VAL A 48 -11.66 11.32 -31.66
N ASP A 49 -11.25 12.34 -32.41
CA ASP A 49 -11.70 12.54 -33.78
C ASP A 49 -10.59 12.06 -34.75
N PHE A 50 -10.97 11.18 -35.67
CA PHE A 50 -10.06 10.56 -36.64
C PHE A 50 -10.67 10.47 -38.04
N GLU A 51 -9.82 10.45 -39.07
CA GLU A 51 -10.20 10.28 -40.48
C GLU A 51 -9.59 8.99 -41.03
N LEU A 52 -10.27 8.32 -41.96
CA LEU A 52 -9.71 7.13 -42.61
C LEU A 52 -8.71 7.56 -43.69
N ASP A 53 -7.54 6.93 -43.67
CA ASP A 53 -6.54 7.06 -44.71
C ASP A 53 -6.84 6.04 -45.82
N THR A 54 -7.38 6.55 -46.93
CA THR A 54 -7.73 5.74 -48.11
C THR A 54 -6.56 5.58 -49.09
N THR A 55 -5.34 5.99 -48.72
CA THR A 55 -4.17 5.91 -49.61
C THR A 55 -3.46 4.54 -49.59
N SER A 56 -3.76 3.69 -48.61
CA SER A 56 -3.28 2.31 -48.51
C SER A 56 -4.40 1.29 -48.71
N ASP A 57 -4.07 0.07 -49.16
CA ASP A 57 -5.01 -1.06 -49.26
C ASP A 57 -5.60 -1.50 -47.89
N VAL A 58 -5.08 -0.95 -46.79
CA VAL A 58 -5.57 -1.15 -45.41
C VAL A 58 -6.22 0.14 -44.93
N GLU A 59 -7.48 0.05 -44.46
CA GLU A 59 -8.23 1.17 -43.87
C GLU A 59 -7.65 1.56 -42.49
N ASN A 60 -6.57 2.32 -42.47
CA ASN A 60 -6.00 2.87 -41.25
C ASN A 60 -6.64 4.22 -40.90
N GLY A 61 -6.71 4.57 -39.62
CA GLY A 61 -7.18 5.87 -39.15
C GLY A 61 -6.06 6.85 -38.83
N LEU A 62 -6.32 8.14 -39.01
CA LEU A 62 -5.45 9.23 -38.58
C LEU A 62 -6.18 10.10 -37.56
N ILE A 63 -5.74 10.02 -36.30
CA ILE A 63 -6.25 10.84 -35.20
C ILE A 63 -5.72 12.26 -35.37
N HIS A 64 -6.65 13.22 -35.38
CA HIS A 64 -6.34 14.64 -35.55
C HIS A 64 -6.86 15.51 -34.40
N ALA A 65 -7.66 14.98 -33.47
CA ALA A 65 -8.02 15.67 -32.22
C ALA A 65 -8.29 14.68 -31.08
N ILE A 66 -7.94 15.10 -29.85
CA ILE A 66 -8.33 14.44 -28.59
C ILE A 66 -9.34 15.38 -27.93
N ARG A 67 -10.47 14.86 -27.48
CA ARG A 67 -11.51 15.65 -26.80
C ARG A 67 -11.16 15.87 -25.34
N ASP A 68 -11.86 16.80 -24.70
CA ASP A 68 -11.65 17.11 -23.29
C ASP A 68 -11.92 15.88 -22.41
N ARG A 69 -11.03 15.65 -21.45
CA ARG A 69 -11.13 14.53 -20.51
C ARG A 69 -11.95 14.95 -19.30
N LYS A 70 -12.86 14.07 -18.86
CA LYS A 70 -13.53 14.19 -17.56
C LYS A 70 -12.54 14.03 -16.41
N ASN A 71 -11.65 13.05 -16.52
CA ASN A 71 -10.58 12.75 -15.57
C ASN A 71 -9.52 11.87 -16.25
N TYR A 72 -8.41 11.64 -15.56
CA TYR A 72 -7.34 10.77 -16.05
C TYR A 72 -6.45 10.26 -14.92
N ILE A 73 -5.78 9.14 -15.17
CA ILE A 73 -4.78 8.58 -14.25
C ILE A 73 -3.41 8.69 -14.91
N VAL A 74 -2.44 9.19 -14.15
CA VAL A 74 -1.05 9.21 -14.58
C VAL A 74 -0.18 8.26 -13.76
N ARG A 75 0.89 7.78 -14.40
CA ARG A 75 1.98 7.06 -13.76
C ARG A 75 3.27 7.83 -13.90
N LYS A 76 4.02 7.94 -12.80
CA LYS A 76 5.39 8.44 -12.77
C LYS A 76 6.31 7.34 -13.33
N SER A 77 7.04 7.64 -14.41
CA SER A 77 7.99 6.69 -14.98
C SER A 77 9.10 6.36 -13.98
N VAL A 78 9.61 5.13 -14.03
CA VAL A 78 10.64 4.67 -13.09
C VAL A 78 12.03 5.24 -13.37
N ASN A 79 12.24 5.73 -14.59
CA ASN A 79 13.49 6.31 -15.05
C ASN A 79 13.52 7.83 -14.80
N LEU A 80 14.71 8.39 -14.55
CA LEU A 80 15.05 9.78 -14.21
C LEU A 80 14.41 10.92 -15.03
N SER A 81 13.64 10.62 -16.07
CA SER A 81 12.79 11.59 -16.73
C SER A 81 11.52 11.82 -15.89
N LYS A 82 11.30 13.05 -15.39
CA LYS A 82 10.05 13.52 -14.76
C LYS A 82 8.84 13.51 -15.72
N GLN A 83 8.67 12.47 -16.52
CA GLN A 83 7.63 12.33 -17.51
C GLN A 83 6.48 11.53 -16.89
N THR A 84 5.34 12.21 -16.77
CA THR A 84 4.05 11.63 -16.40
C THR A 84 3.41 11.03 -17.65
N HIS A 85 3.11 9.73 -17.62
CA HIS A 85 2.37 9.08 -18.68
C HIS A 85 0.92 8.88 -18.25
N ILE A 86 -0.03 9.39 -19.02
CA ILE A 86 -1.45 9.11 -18.80
C ILE A 86 -1.71 7.68 -19.24
N ILE A 87 -2.28 6.86 -18.36
CA ILE A 87 -2.55 5.44 -18.65
C ILE A 87 -3.97 5.26 -19.14
N ALA A 88 -4.91 5.90 -18.45
CA ALA A 88 -6.32 5.81 -18.72
C ALA A 88 -7.02 7.14 -18.45
N SER A 89 -8.11 7.39 -19.15
CA SER A 89 -8.93 8.60 -19.03
C SER A 89 -10.42 8.26 -19.09
N ASN A 90 -11.25 9.23 -18.70
CA ASN A 90 -12.71 9.13 -18.74
C ASN A 90 -13.25 7.91 -17.98
N ILE A 91 -12.73 7.70 -16.77
CA ILE A 91 -13.12 6.62 -15.88
C ILE A 91 -14.25 7.11 -15.00
N ASP A 92 -15.34 6.36 -14.95
CA ASP A 92 -16.47 6.70 -14.09
C ASP A 92 -16.30 6.18 -12.68
N ILE A 93 -15.74 4.98 -12.55
CA ILE A 93 -15.63 4.27 -11.28
C ILE A 93 -14.36 3.42 -11.21
N VAL A 94 -13.70 3.45 -10.06
CA VAL A 94 -12.55 2.57 -9.76
C VAL A 94 -12.89 1.63 -8.63
N PHE A 95 -12.55 0.37 -8.80
CA PHE A 95 -12.74 -0.65 -7.79
C PHE A 95 -11.40 -1.07 -7.23
N LEU A 96 -11.18 -0.80 -5.94
CA LEU A 96 -10.01 -1.25 -5.22
C LEU A 96 -10.29 -2.61 -4.60
N LEU A 97 -9.60 -3.66 -5.08
CA LEU A 97 -9.65 -4.97 -4.45
C LEU A 97 -8.76 -4.97 -3.21
N VAL A 98 -9.40 -5.25 -2.08
CA VAL A 98 -8.83 -5.35 -0.74
C VAL A 98 -8.94 -6.80 -0.28
N THR A 99 -7.86 -7.35 0.25
CA THR A 99 -7.84 -8.67 0.87
C THR A 99 -7.22 -8.56 2.27
N ILE A 100 -7.81 -9.23 3.26
CA ILE A 100 -7.27 -9.28 4.63
C ILE A 100 -6.04 -10.18 4.68
N ASN A 101 -6.09 -11.31 3.98
CA ASN A 101 -5.00 -12.27 3.90
C ASN A 101 -4.67 -12.63 2.44
N ASN A 102 -3.41 -13.01 2.23
CA ASN A 102 -2.92 -13.63 0.98
C ASN A 102 -3.32 -12.91 -0.33
N PRO A 103 -2.84 -11.67 -0.56
CA PRO A 103 -2.00 -10.86 0.33
C PRO A 103 -2.78 -9.85 1.18
N PRO A 104 -2.32 -9.48 2.39
CA PRO A 104 -2.93 -8.39 3.15
C PRO A 104 -2.78 -7.05 2.42
N THR A 105 -3.83 -6.24 2.43
CA THR A 105 -3.85 -4.88 1.90
C THR A 105 -3.84 -3.89 3.07
N THR A 106 -2.82 -3.04 3.14
CA THR A 106 -2.66 -2.11 4.28
C THR A 106 -3.60 -0.92 4.17
N THR A 107 -3.98 -0.33 5.32
CA THR A 107 -4.79 0.91 5.34
C THR A 107 -4.07 2.05 4.63
N SER A 108 -2.75 2.17 4.81
CA SER A 108 -1.93 3.18 4.11
C SER A 108 -2.06 3.08 2.58
N PHE A 109 -2.09 1.86 2.02
CA PHE A 109 -2.31 1.68 0.59
C PHE A 109 -3.75 2.04 0.16
N ILE A 110 -4.76 1.61 0.93
CA ILE A 110 -6.16 1.93 0.67
C ILE A 110 -6.35 3.45 0.69
N ASP A 111 -5.93 4.10 1.76
CA ASP A 111 -6.07 5.53 1.97
C ASP A 111 -5.38 6.32 0.86
N ARG A 112 -4.20 5.85 0.42
CA ARG A 112 -3.50 6.47 -0.69
C ARG A 112 -4.27 6.40 -2.00
N PHE A 113 -4.81 5.22 -2.28
CA PHE A 113 -5.58 4.98 -3.48
C PHE A 113 -6.82 5.88 -3.50
N LEU A 114 -7.53 5.95 -2.38
CA LEU A 114 -8.73 6.78 -2.23
C LEU A 114 -8.42 8.26 -2.41
N VAL A 115 -7.39 8.78 -1.74
CA VAL A 115 -6.92 10.17 -1.90
C VAL A 115 -6.58 10.49 -3.37
N THR A 116 -5.95 9.54 -4.06
CA THR A 116 -5.63 9.69 -5.49
C THR A 116 -6.88 9.68 -6.36
N ALA A 117 -7.87 8.81 -6.05
CA ALA A 117 -9.13 8.78 -6.78
C ALA A 117 -9.92 10.09 -6.58
N GLU A 118 -9.97 10.63 -5.36
CA GLU A 118 -10.59 11.92 -5.05
C GLU A 118 -9.90 13.09 -5.78
N ALA A 119 -8.56 13.12 -5.78
CA ALA A 119 -7.80 14.15 -6.48
C ALA A 119 -8.06 14.17 -8.00
N TYR A 120 -8.39 13.01 -8.59
CA TYR A 120 -8.77 12.90 -10.00
C TYR A 120 -10.29 12.98 -10.24
N GLY A 121 -11.11 13.17 -9.21
CA GLY A 121 -12.57 13.20 -9.34
C GLY A 121 -13.12 11.88 -9.88
N ILE A 122 -12.59 10.75 -9.41
CA ILE A 122 -13.03 9.41 -9.80
C ILE A 122 -13.71 8.73 -8.61
N GLU A 123 -14.94 8.26 -8.81
CA GLU A 123 -15.70 7.52 -7.78
C GLU A 123 -14.96 6.22 -7.42
N ALA A 124 -14.63 6.03 -6.13
CA ALA A 124 -13.94 4.84 -5.65
C ALA A 124 -14.86 3.91 -4.84
N VAL A 125 -14.76 2.61 -5.11
CA VAL A 125 -15.47 1.55 -4.38
C VAL A 125 -14.49 0.50 -3.88
N LEU A 126 -14.59 0.15 -2.60
CA LEU A 126 -13.77 -0.89 -1.99
C LEU A 126 -14.43 -2.25 -2.18
N ILE A 127 -13.69 -3.22 -2.71
CA ILE A 127 -14.11 -4.62 -2.85
C ILE A 127 -13.29 -5.48 -1.91
N PHE A 128 -13.87 -5.92 -0.81
CA PHE A 128 -13.31 -6.95 0.05
C PHE A 128 -13.46 -8.31 -0.63
N ASN A 129 -12.40 -8.77 -1.29
CA ASN A 129 -12.41 -10.00 -2.09
C ASN A 129 -11.98 -11.22 -1.26
N LYS A 130 -12.23 -12.42 -1.81
CA LYS A 130 -11.89 -13.72 -1.21
C LYS A 130 -12.56 -13.97 0.14
N ILE A 131 -13.80 -13.49 0.32
CA ILE A 131 -14.54 -13.68 1.58
C ILE A 131 -14.75 -15.15 1.96
N ASP A 132 -14.61 -16.07 1.00
CA ASP A 132 -14.61 -17.52 1.17
C ASP A 132 -13.40 -18.05 1.97
N THR A 133 -12.34 -17.25 2.08
CA THR A 133 -11.09 -17.63 2.76
C THR A 133 -11.01 -17.15 4.21
N PHE A 134 -12.04 -16.45 4.70
CA PHE A 134 -12.01 -15.82 6.02
C PHE A 134 -12.36 -16.81 7.13
N THR A 135 -11.52 -16.79 8.18
CA THR A 135 -11.84 -17.31 9.51
C THR A 135 -12.67 -16.28 10.29
N GLU A 136 -13.24 -16.67 11.44
CA GLU A 136 -13.99 -15.75 12.33
C GLU A 136 -13.19 -14.47 12.63
N ASP A 137 -11.94 -14.59 13.07
CA ASP A 137 -11.07 -13.44 13.38
C ASP A 137 -10.87 -12.50 12.19
N THR A 138 -10.59 -13.08 11.01
CA THR A 138 -10.34 -12.27 9.80
C THR A 138 -11.61 -11.65 9.22
N SER A 139 -12.77 -12.26 9.50
CA SER A 139 -14.07 -11.69 9.16
C SER A 139 -14.35 -10.47 10.03
N ASP A 140 -14.04 -10.52 11.32
CA ASP A 140 -14.21 -9.37 12.22
C ASP A 140 -13.29 -8.21 11.83
N GLU A 141 -12.03 -8.49 11.50
CA GLU A 141 -11.09 -7.48 10.97
C GLU A 141 -11.62 -6.84 9.67
N GLN A 142 -12.15 -7.66 8.76
CA GLN A 142 -12.75 -7.17 7.53
C GLN A 142 -13.96 -6.27 7.79
N LEU A 143 -14.87 -6.69 8.68
CA LEU A 143 -16.08 -5.94 9.01
C LEU A 143 -15.74 -4.61 9.67
N TYR A 144 -14.72 -4.58 10.53
CA TYR A 144 -14.22 -3.35 11.11
C TYR A 144 -13.67 -2.39 10.04
N LEU A 145 -12.81 -2.86 9.14
CA LEU A 145 -12.30 -2.03 8.04
C LEU A 145 -13.44 -1.50 7.17
N GLN A 146 -14.39 -2.37 6.79
CA GLN A 146 -15.57 -1.98 6.03
C GLN A 146 -16.39 -0.89 6.76
N TYR A 147 -16.59 -1.03 8.07
CA TYR A 147 -17.28 -0.04 8.87
C TYR A 147 -16.57 1.32 8.80
N VAL A 148 -15.26 1.37 9.04
CA VAL A 148 -14.46 2.61 9.01
C VAL A 148 -14.65 3.36 7.69
N TYR A 149 -14.46 2.70 6.55
CA TYR A 149 -14.58 3.34 5.25
C TYR A 149 -16.03 3.68 4.87
N SER A 150 -17.00 2.89 5.32
CA SER A 150 -18.42 3.18 5.05
C SER A 150 -18.92 4.39 5.83
N GLN A 151 -18.43 4.62 7.05
CA GLN A 151 -18.81 5.80 7.86
C GLN A 151 -18.36 7.12 7.23
N ILE A 152 -17.23 7.11 6.51
CA ILE A 152 -16.70 8.29 5.83
C ILE A 152 -17.20 8.42 4.38
N GLY A 153 -18.19 7.62 3.98
CA GLY A 153 -18.92 7.77 2.72
C GLY A 153 -18.50 6.84 1.58
N TYR A 154 -17.49 5.97 1.75
CA TYR A 154 -17.10 5.04 0.69
C TYR A 154 -18.00 3.82 0.62
N LYS A 155 -18.41 3.46 -0.60
CA LYS A 155 -19.13 2.20 -0.81
C LYS A 155 -18.17 1.02 -0.68
N CYS A 156 -18.59 0.03 0.10
CA CYS A 156 -17.85 -1.22 0.31
C CYS A 156 -18.70 -2.41 -0.15
N LEU A 157 -18.09 -3.33 -0.88
CA LEU A 157 -18.71 -4.59 -1.29
C LEU A 157 -17.89 -5.78 -0.80
N ARG A 158 -18.57 -6.87 -0.46
CA ARG A 158 -17.97 -8.16 -0.09
C ARG A 158 -18.17 -9.13 -1.23
N VAL A 159 -17.08 -9.65 -1.78
CA VAL A 159 -17.12 -10.46 -3.01
C VAL A 159 -16.33 -11.75 -2.84
N SER A 160 -16.88 -12.85 -3.35
CA SER A 160 -16.12 -14.07 -3.62
C SER A 160 -16.34 -14.47 -5.07
N ALA A 161 -15.26 -14.43 -5.87
CA ALA A 161 -15.29 -14.93 -7.24
C ALA A 161 -15.50 -16.46 -7.28
N LEU A 162 -15.09 -17.19 -6.23
CA LEU A 162 -15.23 -18.65 -6.16
C LEU A 162 -16.65 -19.07 -5.80
N GLU A 163 -17.28 -18.39 -4.85
CA GLU A 163 -18.66 -18.68 -4.43
C GLU A 163 -19.72 -17.87 -5.20
N ASN A 164 -19.29 -17.04 -6.16
CA ASN A 164 -20.14 -16.13 -6.94
C ASN A 164 -20.99 -15.18 -6.06
N LYS A 165 -20.46 -14.78 -4.89
CA LYS A 165 -21.13 -13.87 -3.95
C LYS A 165 -20.76 -12.42 -4.25
N GLY A 166 -21.74 -11.51 -4.21
CA GLY A 166 -21.55 -10.07 -4.42
C GLY A 166 -21.31 -9.65 -5.88
N ILE A 167 -21.33 -10.61 -6.82
CA ILE A 167 -21.07 -10.37 -8.24
C ILE A 167 -22.19 -9.57 -8.91
N ASP A 168 -23.46 -9.85 -8.58
CA ASP A 168 -24.59 -9.12 -9.17
C ASP A 168 -24.63 -7.65 -8.73
N GLU A 169 -24.33 -7.37 -7.46
CA GLU A 169 -24.19 -6.00 -6.95
C GLU A 169 -23.04 -5.24 -7.63
N LEU A 170 -21.93 -5.93 -7.89
CA LEU A 170 -20.81 -5.39 -8.64
C LEU A 170 -21.21 -5.10 -10.10
N LYS A 171 -21.90 -6.02 -10.78
CA LYS A 171 -22.41 -5.80 -12.15
C LYS A 171 -23.36 -4.60 -12.23
N ALA A 172 -24.22 -4.43 -11.22
CA ALA A 172 -25.12 -3.29 -11.14
C ALA A 172 -24.35 -1.97 -11.05
N LEU A 173 -23.26 -1.91 -10.28
CA LEU A 173 -22.40 -0.72 -10.19
C LEU A 173 -21.65 -0.40 -11.48
N MET A 174 -21.30 -1.42 -12.27
CA MET A 174 -20.55 -1.27 -13.52
C MET A 174 -21.45 -0.90 -14.72
N THR A 175 -22.77 -1.05 -14.59
CA THR A 175 -23.72 -0.83 -15.69
C THR A 175 -23.65 0.62 -16.20
N ASN A 176 -23.46 0.78 -17.52
CA ASN A 176 -23.25 2.04 -18.25
C ASN A 176 -22.03 2.86 -17.80
N LYS A 177 -21.07 2.25 -17.09
CA LYS A 177 -19.86 2.92 -16.60
C LYS A 177 -18.60 2.37 -17.23
N THR A 178 -17.61 3.23 -17.42
CA THR A 178 -16.22 2.82 -17.65
C THR A 178 -15.54 2.58 -16.31
N SER A 179 -15.21 1.32 -16.06
CA SER A 179 -14.69 0.83 -14.77
C SER A 179 -13.21 0.46 -14.87
N MET A 180 -12.49 0.55 -13.76
CA MET A 180 -11.11 0.03 -13.69
C MET A 180 -10.89 -0.70 -12.37
N PHE A 181 -10.19 -1.84 -12.40
CA PHE A 181 -9.83 -2.61 -11.20
C PHE A 181 -8.40 -2.32 -10.78
N SER A 182 -8.19 -2.08 -9.48
CA SER A 182 -6.88 -1.84 -8.88
C SER A 182 -6.69 -2.70 -7.63
N GLY A 183 -5.44 -2.84 -7.17
CA GLY A 183 -5.05 -3.63 -5.99
C GLY A 183 -3.73 -4.38 -6.21
N HIS A 184 -3.19 -4.98 -5.16
CA HIS A 184 -1.92 -5.73 -5.24
C HIS A 184 -1.97 -6.91 -6.21
N SER A 185 -0.80 -7.41 -6.62
CA SER A 185 -0.74 -8.71 -7.30
C SER A 185 -1.33 -9.80 -6.42
N GLY A 186 -2.02 -10.79 -6.99
CA GLY A 186 -2.57 -11.91 -6.23
C GLY A 186 -3.87 -11.64 -5.44
N VAL A 187 -4.37 -10.41 -5.35
CA VAL A 187 -5.67 -10.10 -4.67
C VAL A 187 -6.90 -10.64 -5.41
N GLY A 188 -6.72 -11.14 -6.64
CA GLY A 188 -7.79 -11.78 -7.42
C GLY A 188 -8.43 -10.91 -8.50
N LYS A 189 -7.77 -9.83 -8.96
CA LYS A 189 -8.28 -8.96 -10.04
C LYS A 189 -8.70 -9.74 -11.29
N SER A 190 -7.77 -10.48 -11.91
CA SER A 190 -8.05 -11.24 -13.14
C SER A 190 -9.09 -12.35 -12.90
N THR A 191 -9.09 -12.99 -11.73
CA THR A 191 -10.10 -13.98 -11.36
C THR A 191 -11.49 -13.36 -11.31
N LEU A 192 -11.61 -12.16 -10.72
CA LEU A 192 -12.88 -11.44 -10.64
C LEU A 192 -13.36 -10.96 -12.01
N VAL A 193 -12.46 -10.47 -12.87
CA VAL A 193 -12.82 -10.11 -14.26
C VAL A 193 -13.32 -11.33 -15.04
N ASN A 194 -12.63 -12.47 -14.93
CA ASN A 194 -13.07 -13.71 -15.58
C ASN A 194 -14.42 -14.23 -15.01
N ALA A 195 -14.73 -13.97 -13.73
CA ALA A 195 -16.03 -14.31 -13.16
C ALA A 195 -17.14 -13.38 -13.67
N LEU A 196 -16.83 -12.10 -13.93
CA LEU A 196 -17.77 -11.13 -14.50
C LEU A 196 -18.03 -11.39 -15.98
N GLU A 197 -16.98 -11.74 -16.71
CA GLU A 197 -16.98 -11.94 -18.16
C GLU A 197 -16.09 -13.13 -18.54
N PRO A 198 -16.66 -14.35 -18.56
CA PRO A 198 -15.92 -15.58 -18.85
C PRO A 198 -15.24 -15.58 -20.23
N GLY A 199 -15.76 -14.81 -21.18
CA GLY A 199 -15.22 -14.71 -22.55
C GLY A 199 -13.86 -14.01 -22.64
N LEU A 200 -13.49 -13.17 -21.67
CA LEU A 200 -12.26 -12.37 -21.72
C LEU A 200 -10.98 -13.19 -21.53
N ASN A 201 -11.07 -14.38 -20.92
CA ASN A 201 -9.95 -15.33 -20.74
C ASN A 201 -8.61 -14.67 -20.38
N LEU A 202 -8.65 -13.68 -19.48
CA LEU A 202 -7.44 -12.99 -19.05
C LEU A 202 -6.51 -14.00 -18.37
N LYS A 203 -5.21 -13.93 -18.68
CA LYS A 203 -4.20 -14.87 -18.15
C LYS A 203 -4.16 -14.82 -16.61
N THR A 204 -4.85 -15.75 -15.95
CA THR A 204 -4.70 -15.98 -14.51
C THR A 204 -3.48 -16.87 -14.30
N LYS A 205 -2.29 -16.30 -14.08
CA LYS A 205 -1.20 -17.11 -13.50
C LYS A 205 -1.63 -17.48 -12.08
N LYS A 206 -1.87 -18.77 -11.81
CA LYS A 206 -1.76 -19.29 -10.45
C LYS A 206 -0.35 -18.94 -10.00
N ILE A 207 -0.19 -18.44 -8.77
CA ILE A 207 1.13 -18.19 -8.17
C ILE A 207 1.84 -19.55 -8.18
N SER A 208 2.67 -19.80 -9.19
CA SER A 208 3.39 -21.04 -9.36
C SER A 208 4.78 -20.82 -8.80
N ASP A 209 5.12 -21.61 -7.79
CA ASP A 209 6.48 -21.84 -7.32
C ASP A 209 7.32 -22.42 -8.47
N SER A 210 7.80 -21.56 -9.38
CA SER A 210 8.90 -21.89 -10.27
C SER A 210 9.54 -20.64 -10.85
N HIS A 211 10.81 -20.47 -10.50
CA HIS A 211 11.75 -19.56 -11.13
C HIS A 211 11.61 -19.59 -12.66
N SER A 212 11.41 -18.43 -13.26
CA SER A 212 11.83 -18.15 -14.64
C SER A 212 11.96 -16.65 -14.84
N GLN A 213 13.21 -16.18 -14.75
CA GLN A 213 13.63 -14.88 -15.22
C GLN A 213 13.16 -14.63 -16.66
N GLY A 214 12.68 -13.41 -16.91
CA GLY A 214 12.67 -12.79 -18.23
C GLY A 214 11.57 -13.23 -19.20
N GLN A 215 10.42 -12.57 -19.14
CA GLN A 215 9.72 -12.14 -20.36
C GLN A 215 8.64 -11.11 -20.01
N HIS A 216 8.77 -9.92 -20.58
CA HIS A 216 7.88 -8.78 -20.40
C HIS A 216 6.39 -9.17 -20.43
N THR A 217 5.75 -9.20 -19.26
CA THR A 217 4.29 -9.31 -19.11
C THR A 217 3.67 -8.02 -19.65
N THR A 218 2.70 -8.13 -20.55
CA THR A 218 2.04 -7.07 -21.36
C THR A 218 1.91 -5.72 -20.64
N THR A 219 2.58 -4.67 -21.13
CA THR A 219 2.70 -3.36 -20.44
C THR A 219 1.66 -2.31 -20.83
N PHE A 220 0.72 -2.64 -21.72
CA PHE A 220 -0.23 -1.69 -22.29
C PHE A 220 -1.60 -1.84 -21.66
N ALA A 221 -2.23 -0.73 -21.29
CA ALA A 221 -3.63 -0.71 -20.89
C ALA A 221 -4.52 -1.08 -22.08
N GLU A 222 -5.61 -1.77 -21.79
CA GLU A 222 -6.60 -2.22 -22.78
C GLU A 222 -8.01 -2.12 -22.18
N MET A 223 -8.95 -1.60 -22.96
CA MET A 223 -10.37 -1.53 -22.61
C MET A 223 -11.11 -2.69 -23.24
N PHE A 224 -12.04 -3.26 -22.50
CA PHE A 224 -12.91 -4.34 -22.93
C PHE A 224 -14.37 -3.97 -22.69
N ASP A 225 -15.22 -4.31 -23.65
CA ASP A 225 -16.66 -4.29 -23.46
C ASP A 225 -17.09 -5.55 -22.70
N LEU A 226 -17.98 -5.38 -21.72
CA LEU A 226 -18.58 -6.49 -21.01
C LEU A 226 -19.91 -6.87 -21.66
N SER A 227 -20.27 -8.15 -21.60
CA SER A 227 -21.50 -8.70 -22.18
C SER A 227 -22.79 -8.19 -21.52
N PHE A 228 -22.68 -7.42 -20.43
CA PHE A 228 -23.78 -6.91 -19.66
C PHE A 228 -23.75 -5.37 -19.55
N GLY A 229 -24.95 -4.77 -19.49
CA GLY A 229 -25.15 -3.40 -19.05
C GLY A 229 -24.37 -2.30 -19.80
N ASN A 230 -23.88 -2.55 -21.02
CA ASN A 230 -22.97 -1.62 -21.75
C ASN A 230 -21.75 -1.20 -20.91
N ALA A 231 -21.38 -2.04 -19.94
CA ALA A 231 -20.28 -1.80 -19.04
C ALA A 231 -18.94 -1.99 -19.76
N LYS A 232 -17.95 -1.19 -19.37
CA LYS A 232 -16.59 -1.28 -19.91
C LYS A 232 -15.62 -1.48 -18.76
N ILE A 233 -14.58 -2.26 -18.99
CA ILE A 233 -13.49 -2.41 -18.04
C ILE A 233 -12.17 -2.08 -18.70
N ILE A 234 -11.38 -1.23 -18.06
CA ILE A 234 -9.99 -1.00 -18.42
C ILE A 234 -9.15 -1.96 -17.59
N ASP A 235 -8.49 -2.90 -18.25
CA ASP A 235 -7.42 -3.69 -17.64
C ASP A 235 -6.11 -2.95 -17.85
N THR A 236 -5.36 -2.84 -16.76
CA THR A 236 -4.06 -2.21 -16.76
C THR A 236 -3.05 -3.20 -16.19
N PRO A 237 -2.58 -4.17 -16.99
CA PRO A 237 -1.65 -5.16 -16.51
C PRO A 237 -0.37 -4.47 -16.04
N GLY A 238 0.05 -4.74 -14.80
CA GLY A 238 1.30 -4.20 -14.27
C GLY A 238 1.28 -2.71 -13.93
N ILE A 239 0.12 -2.08 -13.70
CA ILE A 239 0.09 -0.91 -12.80
C ILE A 239 0.37 -1.43 -11.38
N ARG A 240 1.66 -1.66 -11.11
CA ARG A 240 2.22 -1.74 -9.77
C ARG A 240 2.21 -0.30 -9.24
N GLY A 241 1.23 0.00 -8.40
CA GLY A 241 1.04 1.33 -7.82
C GLY A 241 0.16 2.25 -8.67
N PHE A 242 -1.11 2.38 -8.27
CA PHE A 242 -1.79 3.67 -8.34
C PHE A 242 -0.93 4.62 -7.49
N GLY A 243 0.01 5.31 -8.15
CA GLY A 243 1.06 6.08 -7.48
C GLY A 243 0.50 7.40 -7.00
N VAL A 244 0.93 7.83 -5.82
CA VAL A 244 0.76 9.23 -5.40
C VAL A 244 1.40 10.09 -6.48
N VAL A 245 0.57 10.86 -7.13
CA VAL A 245 1.03 11.95 -7.96
C VAL A 245 1.44 13.06 -7.01
N ASP A 246 2.43 13.85 -7.39
CA ASP A 246 2.86 15.01 -6.61
C ASP A 246 1.61 15.87 -6.32
N MET A 247 1.11 15.78 -5.08
CA MET A 247 -0.04 16.54 -4.58
C MET A 247 0.50 17.69 -3.76
N ASP A 248 -0.13 18.85 -3.87
CA ASP A 248 0.20 19.94 -2.96
C ASP A 248 -0.17 19.52 -1.53
N LYS A 249 0.76 19.72 -0.59
CA LYS A 249 0.56 19.41 0.83
C LYS A 249 -0.69 20.09 1.41
N GLN A 250 -1.07 21.25 0.88
CA GLN A 250 -2.26 21.98 1.31
C GLN A 250 -3.56 21.34 0.82
N GLU A 251 -3.51 20.56 -0.26
CA GLU A 251 -4.67 19.92 -0.88
C GLU A 251 -4.90 18.50 -0.36
N ILE A 252 -3.86 17.83 0.18
CA ILE A 252 -3.97 16.44 0.67
C ILE A 252 -5.14 16.26 1.65
N GLY A 253 -5.33 17.22 2.56
CA GLY A 253 -6.42 17.15 3.55
C GLY A 253 -7.81 17.21 2.92
N ASP A 254 -7.95 17.88 1.77
CA ASP A 254 -9.23 18.01 1.07
C ASP A 254 -9.66 16.71 0.38
N TYR A 255 -8.72 15.80 0.14
CA TYR A 255 -8.98 14.48 -0.43
C TYR A 255 -9.35 13.42 0.62
N PHE A 256 -9.41 13.79 1.90
CA PHE A 256 -10.01 12.97 2.96
C PHE A 256 -11.42 13.52 3.22
N PRO A 257 -12.51 12.82 2.83
CA PRO A 257 -13.87 13.31 2.95
C PRO A 257 -14.23 13.78 4.37
N GLU A 258 -13.77 13.02 5.36
CA GLU A 258 -13.99 13.31 6.77
C GLU A 258 -13.21 14.53 7.28
N PHE A 259 -12.07 14.86 6.66
CA PHE A 259 -11.30 16.07 7.02
C PHE A 259 -11.85 17.29 6.30
N PHE A 260 -12.20 17.14 5.02
CA PHE A 260 -12.84 18.18 4.23
C PHE A 260 -14.13 18.68 4.91
N ALA A 261 -14.96 17.76 5.43
CA ALA A 261 -16.18 18.10 6.16
C ALA A 261 -15.94 18.91 7.45
N LEU A 262 -14.76 18.76 8.08
CA LEU A 262 -14.36 19.43 9.32
C LEU A 262 -13.47 20.66 9.10
N LYS A 263 -12.96 20.86 7.88
CA LYS A 263 -11.98 21.90 7.55
C LYS A 263 -12.47 23.30 7.94
N GLU A 264 -13.73 23.62 7.69
CA GLU A 264 -14.33 24.92 8.01
C GLU A 264 -14.41 25.21 9.53
N GLN A 265 -14.33 24.17 10.36
CA GLN A 265 -14.37 24.30 11.82
C GLN A 265 -12.98 24.54 12.43
N CYS A 266 -11.92 24.44 11.63
CA CYS A 266 -10.57 24.76 12.08
C CYS A 266 -10.41 26.26 12.33
N LYS A 267 -9.63 26.62 13.35
CA LYS A 267 -9.32 28.04 13.63
C LYS A 267 -8.58 28.73 12.47
N PHE A 268 -7.76 27.98 11.73
CA PHE A 268 -6.91 28.50 10.66
C PHE A 268 -7.38 27.99 9.30
N ASN A 269 -7.47 28.88 8.31
CA ASN A 269 -7.94 28.54 6.95
C ASN A 269 -6.95 27.64 6.18
N ASN A 270 -5.67 27.67 6.56
CA ASN A 270 -4.58 26.90 5.96
C ASN A 270 -4.04 25.81 6.91
N CYS A 271 -4.91 25.28 7.78
CA CYS A 271 -4.57 24.22 8.72
C CYS A 271 -4.09 22.97 7.98
N LEU A 272 -2.90 22.47 8.28
CA LEU A 272 -2.36 21.18 7.83
C LEU A 272 -2.66 20.05 8.83
N HIS A 273 -3.52 20.32 9.81
CA HIS A 273 -4.03 19.37 10.79
C HIS A 273 -2.95 18.59 11.57
N LYS A 274 -1.73 19.12 11.69
CA LYS A 274 -0.59 18.43 12.30
C LYS A 274 -0.26 18.99 13.67
N ASP A 275 0.21 20.24 13.70
CA ASP A 275 0.71 20.91 14.91
C ASP A 275 -0.17 22.11 15.32
N GLU A 276 -1.19 22.43 14.52
CA GLU A 276 -2.02 23.61 14.72
C GLU A 276 -2.89 23.50 15.98
N PRO A 277 -2.95 24.56 16.81
CA PRO A 277 -3.84 24.60 17.96
C PRO A 277 -5.29 24.82 17.52
N LYS A 278 -6.25 24.17 18.20
CA LYS A 278 -7.69 24.22 17.89
C LYS A 278 -7.99 23.75 16.46
N CYS A 279 -7.47 22.57 16.14
CA CYS A 279 -7.72 21.88 14.88
C CYS A 279 -8.92 20.94 15.04
N ALA A 280 -10.00 21.18 14.30
CA ALA A 280 -11.22 20.37 14.38
C ALA A 280 -10.98 18.89 14.02
N VAL A 281 -10.06 18.61 13.09
CA VAL A 281 -9.65 17.25 12.72
C VAL A 281 -8.97 16.54 13.90
N LYS A 282 -8.11 17.24 14.65
CA LYS A 282 -7.46 16.65 15.85
C LYS A 282 -8.46 16.48 16.99
N ASP A 283 -9.36 17.44 17.17
CA ASP A 283 -10.43 17.35 18.17
C ASP A 283 -11.38 16.16 17.87
N ALA A 284 -11.69 15.92 16.60
CA ALA A 284 -12.49 14.77 16.15
C ALA A 284 -11.74 13.44 16.30
N LEU A 285 -10.42 13.43 16.06
CA LEU A 285 -9.56 12.28 16.34
C LEU A 285 -9.53 11.94 17.84
N GLU A 286 -9.44 12.94 18.72
CA GLU A 286 -9.48 12.73 20.18
C GLU A 286 -10.83 12.21 20.70
N LYS A 287 -11.91 12.44 19.95
CA LYS A 287 -13.27 11.97 20.26
C LYS A 287 -13.62 10.63 19.59
N ASP A 288 -12.66 9.98 18.93
CA ASP A 288 -12.87 8.76 18.14
C ASP A 288 -13.88 8.92 16.97
N GLU A 289 -14.14 10.15 16.51
CA GLU A 289 -14.96 10.42 15.33
C GLU A 289 -14.18 10.15 14.02
N ILE A 290 -12.85 10.25 14.09
CA ILE A 290 -11.93 9.90 13.00
C ILE A 290 -11.10 8.69 13.43
N ALA A 291 -11.06 7.67 12.58
CA ALA A 291 -10.21 6.51 12.84
C ALA A 291 -8.72 6.89 12.83
N TRP A 292 -7.97 6.48 13.86
CA TRP A 292 -6.53 6.73 13.94
C TRP A 292 -5.75 6.25 12.72
N SER A 293 -6.16 5.13 12.10
CA SER A 293 -5.53 4.61 10.88
C SER A 293 -5.58 5.62 9.73
N ARG A 294 -6.68 6.39 9.60
CA ARG A 294 -6.87 7.40 8.56
C ARG A 294 -5.97 8.61 8.79
N TYR A 295 -5.92 9.11 10.03
CA TYR A 295 -5.03 10.20 10.41
C TYR A 295 -3.55 9.81 10.25
N LYS A 296 -3.17 8.58 10.63
CA LYS A 296 -1.82 8.06 10.40
C LYS A 296 -1.45 8.06 8.92
N SER A 297 -2.35 7.57 8.06
CA SER A 297 -2.10 7.58 6.61
C SER A 297 -1.98 9.01 6.09
N TYR A 298 -2.85 9.93 6.51
CA TYR A 298 -2.74 11.35 6.16
C TYR A 298 -1.36 11.93 6.50
N THR A 299 -0.87 11.72 7.73
CA THR A 299 0.45 12.24 8.13
C THR A 299 1.58 11.63 7.30
N GLN A 300 1.50 10.33 6.98
CA GLN A 300 2.49 9.67 6.12
C GLN A 300 2.51 10.25 4.69
N ILE A 301 1.34 10.58 4.13
CA ILE A 301 1.25 11.20 2.81
C ILE A 301 1.81 12.63 2.85
N LEU A 302 1.49 13.38 3.90
CA LEU A 302 1.94 14.76 4.09
C LEU A 302 3.47 14.89 4.27
N GLU A 303 4.08 13.92 4.95
CA GLU A 303 5.53 13.90 5.22
C GLU A 303 6.35 13.54 3.98
N GLY A 304 5.75 12.82 3.02
CA GLY A 304 6.34 12.57 1.71
C GLY A 304 7.41 11.49 1.73
N ASP A 305 7.06 10.29 2.20
CA ASP A 305 7.95 9.12 2.12
C ASP A 305 8.23 8.73 0.65
N ASP A 306 9.32 9.28 0.11
CA ASP A 306 9.84 9.04 -1.24
C ASP A 306 10.55 7.67 -1.39
N GLU A 307 10.75 6.88 -0.33
CA GLU A 307 11.65 5.71 -0.38
C GLU A 307 11.03 4.31 -0.33
N HIS A 308 9.72 4.15 -0.10
CA HIS A 308 9.12 2.79 -0.02
C HIS A 308 7.97 2.52 -0.99
N TYR A 309 7.71 3.44 -1.91
CA TYR A 309 6.50 3.40 -2.73
C TYR A 309 6.46 2.29 -3.78
N ARG A 310 7.61 1.72 -4.15
CA ARG A 310 7.69 0.67 -5.17
C ARG A 310 7.57 -0.75 -4.64
N ASN A 311 7.55 -0.94 -3.34
CA ASN A 311 7.48 -2.28 -2.81
C ASN A 311 6.02 -2.72 -2.74
N ASP A 312 5.58 -3.37 -3.82
CA ASP A 312 4.61 -4.45 -3.73
C ASP A 312 5.07 -5.37 -2.58
N ILE A 313 4.47 -5.22 -1.39
CA ILE A 313 4.81 -6.09 -0.24
C ILE A 313 4.49 -7.56 -0.57
N TYR A 314 3.77 -7.83 -1.66
CA TYR A 314 3.35 -9.15 -2.12
C TYR A 314 3.43 -9.41 -3.64
N GLY A 315 4.37 -8.79 -4.36
CA GLY A 315 4.52 -9.04 -5.80
C GLY A 315 5.93 -8.79 -6.33
N GLU A 316 6.75 -9.84 -6.37
CA GLU A 316 7.93 -9.99 -7.24
C GLU A 316 8.91 -8.80 -7.29
N ASP A 317 9.32 -8.30 -6.12
CA ASP A 317 10.64 -7.67 -5.87
C ASP A 317 11.22 -8.14 -4.51
N ARG A 318 10.77 -9.30 -4.00
CA ARG A 318 11.37 -9.98 -2.82
C ARG A 318 12.25 -11.16 -3.22
N ALA A 319 13.01 -10.97 -4.29
CA ALA A 319 14.28 -11.63 -4.48
C ALA A 319 15.26 -10.53 -4.89
N GLU A 320 16.28 -10.29 -4.05
CA GLU A 320 17.27 -9.19 -4.11
C GLU A 320 16.75 -7.87 -3.47
N ASN A 321 16.76 -7.69 -2.15
CA ASN A 321 17.82 -8.09 -1.22
C ASN A 321 17.27 -8.95 -0.08
N ASN A 322 17.64 -10.23 -0.08
CA ASN A 322 17.86 -10.98 1.17
C ASN A 322 19.09 -10.40 1.89
N GLU A 323 19.18 -9.07 2.03
CA GLU A 323 20.18 -8.50 2.91
C GLU A 323 19.71 -8.80 4.31
N VAL A 324 20.40 -9.78 4.89
CA VAL A 324 20.35 -10.01 6.31
C VAL A 324 20.89 -8.73 6.96
N VAL A 325 19.97 -7.90 7.43
CA VAL A 325 20.27 -6.60 8.07
C VAL A 325 21.17 -6.80 9.29
N ALA A 326 20.99 -7.93 9.98
CA ALA A 326 21.78 -8.33 11.13
C ALA A 326 21.78 -9.85 11.24
N GLN A 327 22.96 -10.44 11.41
CA GLN A 327 23.12 -11.86 11.76
C GLN A 327 24.08 -11.96 12.93
N ILE A 328 23.75 -12.82 13.88
CA ILE A 328 24.65 -13.24 14.94
C ILE A 328 24.76 -14.75 14.98
N GLN A 329 25.86 -15.28 15.50
CA GLN A 329 26.06 -16.72 15.65
C GLN A 329 25.51 -17.24 16.98
N LYS A 330 26.25 -17.02 18.07
CA LYS A 330 25.88 -17.45 19.43
C LYS A 330 25.72 -16.22 20.31
N GLY A 331 24.55 -16.03 20.89
CA GLY A 331 24.27 -14.77 21.56
C GLY A 331 22.81 -14.58 21.96
N LEU A 332 22.41 -13.33 22.14
CA LEU A 332 21.05 -12.95 22.52
C LEU A 332 20.34 -12.15 21.43
N LEU A 333 19.08 -12.47 21.22
CA LEU A 333 18.11 -11.58 20.59
C LEU A 333 17.36 -10.85 21.70
N VAL A 334 17.51 -9.52 21.77
CA VAL A 334 16.85 -8.68 22.76
C VAL A 334 15.76 -7.88 22.10
N LEU A 335 14.52 -8.07 22.55
CA LEU A 335 13.36 -7.32 22.13
C LEU A 335 13.07 -6.23 23.18
N VAL A 336 13.23 -4.95 22.82
CA VAL A 336 13.20 -3.84 23.79
C VAL A 336 11.91 -3.02 23.66
N GLY A 337 11.04 -3.11 24.67
CA GLY A 337 9.92 -2.17 24.84
C GLY A 337 10.35 -0.92 25.60
N ILE A 338 9.74 0.22 25.30
CA ILE A 338 9.99 1.49 26.00
C ILE A 338 8.63 2.11 26.31
N GLU A 339 8.43 2.53 27.56
CA GLU A 339 7.27 3.30 28.03
C GLU A 339 7.65 4.77 28.24
N ASP A 340 6.67 5.68 28.21
CA ASP A 340 6.91 7.13 28.41
C ASP A 340 7.55 7.46 29.77
N THR A 341 7.45 6.54 30.75
CA THR A 341 8.01 6.70 32.10
C THR A 341 9.42 6.13 32.27
N ASP A 342 10.02 5.59 31.21
CA ASP A 342 11.37 5.04 31.26
C ASP A 342 12.43 6.14 31.28
N SER A 343 13.48 5.87 32.04
CA SER A 343 14.57 6.79 32.30
C SER A 343 15.93 6.18 31.98
N ILE A 344 16.97 7.01 31.99
CA ILE A 344 18.36 6.55 31.81
C ILE A 344 18.77 5.58 32.92
N GLU A 345 18.23 5.73 34.14
CA GLU A 345 18.50 4.79 35.24
C GLU A 345 17.94 3.39 34.94
N ASP A 346 16.77 3.32 34.31
CA ASP A 346 16.15 2.06 33.89
C ASP A 346 17.00 1.37 32.82
N ILE A 347 17.49 2.15 31.84
CA ILE A 347 18.42 1.67 30.81
C ILE A 347 19.67 1.09 31.46
N ASN A 348 20.36 1.85 32.31
CA ASN A 348 21.59 1.42 32.95
C ASN A 348 21.42 0.12 33.76
N TRP A 349 20.30 -0.01 34.47
CA TRP A 349 20.00 -1.21 35.24
C TRP A 349 19.72 -2.41 34.33
N LEU A 350 18.90 -2.24 33.28
CA LEU A 350 18.58 -3.30 32.32
C LEU A 350 19.82 -3.78 31.58
N THR A 351 20.64 -2.87 31.05
CA THR A 351 21.83 -3.23 30.29
C THR A 351 22.83 -4.01 31.14
N SER A 352 23.08 -3.56 32.37
CA SER A 352 23.93 -4.26 33.32
C SER A 352 23.39 -5.65 33.66
N LYS A 353 22.07 -5.78 33.89
CA LYS A 353 21.44 -7.07 34.18
C LYS A 353 21.57 -8.04 33.00
N ILE A 354 21.20 -7.63 31.79
CA ILE A 354 21.18 -8.46 30.58
C ILE A 354 22.57 -9.04 30.29
N VAL A 355 23.60 -8.20 30.34
CA VAL A 355 24.96 -8.61 29.98
C VAL A 355 25.55 -9.61 30.99
N ASN A 356 25.13 -9.54 32.26
CA ASN A 356 25.65 -10.39 33.34
C ASN A 356 24.75 -11.60 33.66
N LEU A 357 23.62 -11.77 32.96
CA LEU A 357 22.73 -12.91 33.15
C LEU A 357 23.46 -14.22 32.78
N ARG A 358 23.48 -15.17 33.72
CA ARG A 358 24.11 -16.48 33.57
C ARG A 358 23.13 -17.46 32.94
N ILE A 359 23.04 -17.43 31.61
CA ILE A 359 22.04 -18.16 30.83
C ILE A 359 22.66 -18.98 29.68
N PHE A 360 23.98 -19.16 29.71
CA PHE A 360 24.71 -20.04 28.79
C PHE A 360 25.36 -21.18 29.55
N GLU A 361 25.39 -22.36 28.91
CA GLU A 361 25.98 -23.58 29.47
C GLU A 361 27.49 -23.45 29.67
N ASP A 362 27.96 -23.92 30.83
CA ASP A 362 29.36 -24.20 31.10
C ASP A 362 29.78 -25.60 30.59
N GLU A 363 31.01 -26.01 30.88
CA GLU A 363 31.57 -27.31 30.47
C GLU A 363 30.79 -28.53 31.01
N ASN A 364 29.96 -28.34 32.03
CA ASN A 364 29.12 -29.38 32.63
C ASN A 364 27.65 -29.32 32.15
N HIS A 365 27.37 -28.53 31.10
CA HIS A 365 26.01 -28.28 30.58
C HIS A 365 25.09 -27.60 31.60
N ILE A 366 25.65 -26.81 32.53
CA ILE A 366 24.88 -26.04 33.51
C ILE A 366 24.91 -24.57 33.12
N MET A 367 23.76 -23.89 33.16
CA MET A 367 23.60 -22.47 32.81
C MET A 367 24.26 -21.54 33.85
N ASN A 368 25.58 -21.36 33.74
CA ASN A 368 26.40 -20.58 34.68
C ASN A 368 27.18 -19.44 34.02
N LEU A 369 27.23 -19.39 32.68
CA LEU A 369 28.01 -18.40 31.95
C LEU A 369 27.15 -17.25 31.47
N SER A 370 27.69 -16.05 31.54
CA SER A 370 27.08 -14.84 30.99
C SER A 370 27.42 -14.64 29.52
N LEU A 371 26.74 -13.68 28.87
CA LEU A 371 27.06 -13.31 27.49
C LEU A 371 28.51 -12.86 27.32
N LYS A 372 29.08 -12.21 28.35
CA LYS A 372 30.50 -11.84 28.41
C LYS A 372 31.41 -13.06 28.44
N ASP A 373 31.10 -14.03 29.30
CA ASP A 373 31.94 -15.21 29.53
C ASP A 373 32.09 -16.07 28.27
N ILE A 374 31.02 -16.18 27.48
CA ILE A 374 31.05 -16.91 26.20
C ILE A 374 31.50 -16.07 25.01
N ASN A 375 31.84 -14.79 25.24
CA ASN A 375 32.07 -13.80 24.19
C ASN A 375 30.94 -13.77 23.13
N GLY A 376 29.68 -13.92 23.54
CA GLY A 376 28.54 -14.07 22.65
C GLY A 376 28.00 -12.75 22.11
N GLU A 377 27.41 -12.76 20.92
CA GLU A 377 26.95 -11.59 20.19
C GLU A 377 25.54 -11.14 20.62
N MET A 378 25.07 -10.00 20.11
CA MET A 378 23.73 -9.52 20.43
C MET A 378 23.08 -8.83 19.23
N ILE A 379 21.80 -9.13 19.01
CA ILE A 379 20.89 -8.35 18.16
C ILE A 379 19.89 -7.66 19.08
N ILE A 380 19.76 -6.34 18.96
CA ILE A 380 18.74 -5.56 19.66
C ILE A 380 17.69 -5.11 18.64
N VAL A 381 16.41 -5.37 18.97
CA VAL A 381 15.28 -5.00 18.12
C VAL A 381 14.25 -4.25 18.94
N SER A 382 13.88 -3.06 18.48
CA SER A 382 12.91 -2.19 19.15
C SER A 382 11.48 -2.74 19.05
N GLN A 383 10.73 -2.67 20.15
CA GLN A 383 9.32 -3.07 20.30
C GLN A 383 8.44 -1.96 20.92
N PHE A 384 8.87 -0.70 20.93
CA PHE A 384 8.15 0.38 21.62
C PHE A 384 6.80 0.77 20.96
N THR A 385 6.46 0.30 19.76
CA THR A 385 5.08 0.39 19.22
C THR A 385 4.21 -0.83 19.57
N LEU A 386 4.82 -1.88 20.12
CA LEU A 386 4.24 -3.20 20.34
C LEU A 386 4.28 -3.63 21.81
N HIS A 387 4.71 -2.75 22.73
CA HIS A 387 4.64 -3.00 24.16
C HIS A 387 3.18 -2.96 24.63
N ALA A 388 2.57 -4.13 24.73
CA ALA A 388 1.14 -4.26 24.96
C ALA A 388 0.82 -4.66 26.41
N ALA A 389 -0.07 -3.90 27.04
CA ALA A 389 -0.72 -4.30 28.27
C ALA A 389 -1.92 -5.22 27.94
N THR A 390 -1.87 -6.46 28.42
CA THR A 390 -2.89 -7.49 28.19
C THR A 390 -3.80 -7.74 29.41
N LYS A 391 -3.70 -6.91 30.45
CA LYS A 391 -4.39 -7.13 31.75
C LYS A 391 -5.91 -6.92 31.73
N LYS A 392 -6.48 -6.20 30.75
CA LYS A 392 -7.92 -5.89 30.70
C LYS A 392 -8.48 -6.16 29.30
N GLY A 393 -9.47 -7.03 29.22
CA GLY A 393 -10.13 -7.41 27.97
C GLY A 393 -9.24 -8.26 27.06
N ASN A 394 -9.75 -8.58 25.86
CA ASN A 394 -9.05 -9.45 24.90
C ASN A 394 -8.22 -8.65 23.88
N ARG A 395 -8.38 -7.32 23.81
CA ARG A 395 -7.58 -6.43 22.95
C ARG A 395 -6.37 -5.90 23.73
N PRO A 396 -5.14 -6.13 23.27
CA PRO A 396 -3.96 -5.55 23.90
C PRO A 396 -3.99 -4.02 23.82
N SER A 397 -3.68 -3.36 24.93
CA SER A 397 -3.59 -1.90 25.01
C SER A 397 -2.14 -1.46 24.88
N TYR A 398 -1.85 -0.58 23.93
CA TYR A 398 -0.51 -0.03 23.70
C TYR A 398 -0.35 1.39 24.28
N ILE A 399 -1.30 1.81 25.13
CA ILE A 399 -1.39 3.19 25.65
C ILE A 399 -0.14 3.61 26.42
N LYS A 400 0.56 2.65 27.04
CA LYS A 400 1.78 2.93 27.80
C LYS A 400 3.05 2.96 26.96
N ALA A 401 2.99 2.45 25.74
CA ALA A 401 4.14 2.37 24.87
C ALA A 401 4.55 3.77 24.43
N ALA A 402 5.85 4.08 24.53
CA ALA A 402 6.35 5.41 24.28
C ALA A 402 6.14 5.82 22.82
N LYS A 403 5.82 7.10 22.61
CA LYS A 403 5.74 7.66 21.26
C LYS A 403 7.14 7.72 20.61
N PRO A 404 7.25 7.71 19.27
CA PRO A 404 8.55 7.63 18.58
C PRO A 404 9.56 8.72 18.99
N ASP A 405 9.09 9.94 19.28
CA ASP A 405 9.89 11.07 19.71
C ASP A 405 10.57 10.86 21.08
N VAL A 406 9.96 10.06 21.95
CA VAL A 406 10.54 9.66 23.25
C VAL A 406 11.30 8.34 23.12
N ALA A 407 10.75 7.39 22.36
CA ALA A 407 11.28 6.03 22.26
C ALA A 407 12.57 5.91 21.45
N ILE A 408 12.70 6.65 20.33
CA ILE A 408 13.92 6.60 19.49
C ILE A 408 15.16 7.03 20.28
N PRO A 409 15.17 8.19 20.98
CA PRO A 409 16.33 8.60 21.77
C PRO A 409 16.69 7.62 22.88
N LEU A 410 15.69 7.07 23.57
CA LEU A 410 15.92 6.08 24.64
C LEU A 410 16.43 4.75 24.08
N TYR A 411 15.94 4.31 22.92
CA TYR A 411 16.44 3.12 22.23
C TYR A 411 17.90 3.29 21.79
N GLU A 412 18.25 4.41 21.15
CA GLU A 412 19.64 4.68 20.77
C GLU A 412 20.57 4.74 21.98
N THR A 413 20.08 5.33 23.08
CA THR A 413 20.81 5.37 24.35
C THR A 413 21.01 3.97 24.92
N PHE A 414 19.98 3.11 24.88
CA PHE A 414 20.05 1.72 25.29
C PHE A 414 21.09 0.94 24.47
N VAL A 415 21.07 1.07 23.14
CA VAL A 415 22.06 0.44 22.25
C VAL A 415 23.48 0.87 22.61
N ARG A 416 23.73 2.18 22.76
CA ARG A 416 25.06 2.70 23.14
C ARG A 416 25.50 2.19 24.51
N GLN A 417 24.61 2.17 25.50
CA GLN A 417 24.92 1.66 26.83
C GLN A 417 25.20 0.15 26.80
N MET A 418 24.48 -0.63 25.98
CA MET A 418 24.76 -2.06 25.78
C MET A 418 26.13 -2.30 25.15
N GLU A 419 26.52 -1.52 24.15
CA GLU A 419 27.86 -1.61 23.54
C GLU A 419 28.96 -1.33 24.57
N LEU A 420 28.76 -0.33 25.44
CA LEU A 420 29.68 0.00 26.52
C LEU A 420 29.78 -1.13 27.55
N GLU A 421 28.64 -1.65 28.02
CA GLU A 421 28.60 -2.73 29.01
C GLU A 421 29.19 -4.04 28.47
N LEU A 422 28.91 -4.38 27.21
CA LEU A 422 29.39 -5.60 26.57
C LEU A 422 30.84 -5.48 26.08
N GLY A 423 31.35 -4.25 25.89
CA GLY A 423 32.68 -3.97 25.37
C GLY A 423 32.85 -4.26 23.87
N LYS A 424 31.75 -4.39 23.12
CA LYS A 424 31.74 -4.64 21.67
C LYS A 424 30.49 -4.09 21.00
N LYS A 425 30.58 -3.95 19.67
CA LYS A 425 29.45 -3.55 18.83
C LYS A 425 28.34 -4.58 18.88
N VAL A 426 27.10 -4.08 18.97
CA VAL A 426 25.88 -4.89 18.88
C VAL A 426 25.25 -4.68 17.52
N GLN A 427 24.52 -5.68 17.05
CA GLN A 427 23.74 -5.58 15.84
C GLN A 427 22.35 -5.04 16.17
N THR A 428 21.73 -4.31 15.25
CA THR A 428 20.38 -3.75 15.43
C THR A 428 19.47 -4.09 14.27
N GLY A 429 18.16 -4.18 14.53
CA GLY A 429 17.16 -4.18 13.46
C GLY A 429 17.08 -2.82 12.74
N GLN A 430 16.34 -2.78 11.63
CA GLN A 430 15.98 -1.53 10.96
C GLN A 430 14.72 -0.94 11.58
N PHE A 431 14.79 0.33 11.98
CA PHE A 431 13.67 1.03 12.59
C PHE A 431 12.47 1.16 11.63
N GLY A 432 11.26 0.90 12.13
CA GLY A 432 10.02 1.03 11.34
C GLY A 432 9.82 -0.02 10.23
N ALA A 433 10.76 -0.96 10.08
CA ALA A 433 10.68 -2.02 9.09
C ALA A 433 9.82 -3.21 9.56
N ASP A 434 9.25 -3.94 8.61
CA ASP A 434 8.52 -5.20 8.83
C ASP A 434 9.46 -6.25 9.44
N MET A 435 9.12 -6.75 10.64
CA MET A 435 10.01 -7.62 11.41
C MET A 435 9.87 -9.08 10.99
N LYS A 436 10.81 -9.55 10.16
CA LYS A 436 10.98 -10.98 9.88
C LYS A 436 12.19 -11.52 10.63
N VAL A 437 11.95 -12.10 11.79
CA VAL A 437 12.99 -12.74 12.61
C VAL A 437 12.97 -14.25 12.37
N SER A 438 14.09 -14.80 11.91
CA SER A 438 14.36 -16.22 12.00
C SER A 438 15.28 -16.44 13.20
N LEU A 439 14.74 -17.04 14.27
CA LEU A 439 15.53 -17.42 15.44
C LEU A 439 15.55 -18.94 15.55
N VAL A 440 16.74 -19.49 15.73
CA VAL A 440 16.92 -20.88 16.17
C VAL A 440 17.21 -20.79 17.65
N ASN A 441 16.23 -21.13 18.47
CA ASN A 441 16.39 -21.06 19.91
C ASN A 441 17.17 -22.28 20.40
N ASP A 442 18.36 -22.06 20.94
CA ASP A 442 19.20 -23.09 21.56
C ASP A 442 19.03 -23.01 23.09
N GLY A 443 17.89 -23.49 23.57
CA GLY A 443 17.53 -23.52 25.00
C GLY A 443 16.06 -23.17 25.30
N PRO A 444 15.53 -23.52 26.48
CA PRO A 444 14.10 -23.36 26.82
C PRO A 444 13.68 -21.98 27.36
N VAL A 445 14.53 -20.95 27.30
CA VAL A 445 14.34 -19.73 28.11
C VAL A 445 14.05 -18.49 27.28
N THR A 446 12.78 -18.10 27.25
CA THR A 446 12.38 -16.71 27.01
C THR A 446 12.29 -16.01 28.36
N ILE A 447 13.08 -14.96 28.57
CA ILE A 447 13.15 -14.23 29.84
C ILE A 447 12.55 -12.84 29.61
N ILE A 448 11.59 -12.48 30.45
CA ILE A 448 10.98 -11.15 30.46
C ILE A 448 11.57 -10.40 31.65
N ILE A 449 12.08 -9.19 31.40
CA ILE A 449 12.66 -8.32 32.42
C ILE A 449 11.95 -6.96 32.33
N ASP A 450 11.52 -6.45 33.47
CA ASP A 450 10.87 -5.15 33.60
C ASP A 450 11.68 -4.30 34.61
N SER A 451 12.19 -3.15 34.17
CA SER A 451 12.96 -2.23 35.01
C SER A 451 12.13 -1.66 36.17
N LYS A 452 10.81 -1.57 36.01
CA LYS A 452 9.87 -1.10 37.03
C LYS A 452 9.40 -2.23 37.96
N ASN A 453 9.61 -3.50 37.58
CA ASN A 453 9.35 -4.66 38.41
C ASN A 453 10.62 -5.52 38.56
N LYS A 454 11.57 -5.05 39.38
CA LYS A 454 12.86 -5.70 39.64
C LYS A 454 12.68 -6.93 40.55
N GLU A 455 12.21 -8.03 39.98
CA GLU A 455 12.10 -9.35 40.62
C GLU A 455 13.40 -10.17 40.58
#